data_AF-A0A5S4T8V9-F1
#
_entry.id   AF-A0A5S4T8V9-F1
#
_cell.length_a   1.000
_cell.length_b   1.000
_cell.length_c   1.000
_cell.angle_alpha   90.00
_cell.angle_beta   90.00
_cell.angle_gamma   90.00
#
_symmetry.space_group_name_H-M   'P 1'
#
loop_
_entity.id
_entity.type
_entity.pdbx_description
1 polymer ?
#
loop_
_entity_poly.entity_id
_entity_poly.type
_entity_poly.pdbx_seq_one_letter_code
_entity_poly.pdbx_strand_id
1 'polypeptide(L)'
;FGTWPFVSDLRTGAMSGGSAEQALLTAACAQMAQFYDLPGGSAAGMADSKLPDIQSGFEKGITDVMAGLSGLNLIYESAGMHASLLGFCLESLIIDNDMIGQCLRCVRGIEVTDEALSIDTITEVCLNGPGH
;
A
#
# COMPACT_ATOMS: atom_id res chain seq x y z
N PHE A 1 6.02 -5.61 17.97
CA PHE A 1 4.76 -4.86 18.15
C PHE A 1 3.83 -5.31 17.01
N GLY A 2 2.61 -5.81 17.27
CA GLY A 2 1.79 -6.52 16.27
C GLY A 2 0.31 -6.20 16.41
N THR A 3 -0.06 -4.95 16.13
CA THR A 3 -1.39 -4.39 16.41
C THR A 3 -2.38 -4.70 15.29
N TRP A 4 -3.63 -4.98 15.66
CA TRP A 4 -4.71 -5.26 14.71
C TRP A 4 -5.86 -4.29 14.98
N PRO A 5 -5.75 -3.03 14.54
CA PRO A 5 -6.70 -1.99 14.88
C PRO A 5 -7.89 -2.02 13.92
N PHE A 6 -8.82 -2.95 14.14
CA PHE A 6 -9.96 -3.15 13.24
C PHE A 6 -11.05 -2.10 13.40
N VAL A 7 -11.59 -1.71 12.25
CA VAL A 7 -12.75 -0.82 12.14
C VAL A 7 -14.02 -1.65 12.00
N SER A 8 -15.10 -1.20 12.65
CA SER A 8 -16.44 -1.75 12.48
C SER A 8 -17.32 -0.75 11.72
N ASP A 9 -17.99 -1.23 10.67
CA ASP A 9 -18.99 -0.45 9.95
C ASP A 9 -20.24 -0.27 10.82
N LEU A 10 -20.59 0.97 11.15
CA LEU A 10 -21.67 1.28 12.09
C LEU A 10 -23.06 0.86 11.59
N ARG A 11 -23.23 0.67 10.28
CA ARG A 11 -24.52 0.31 9.68
C ARG A 11 -24.77 -1.20 9.73
N THR A 12 -23.74 -2.00 9.56
CA THR A 12 -23.82 -3.46 9.41
C THR A 12 -23.23 -4.21 10.61
N GLY A 13 -22.41 -3.56 11.41
CA GLY A 13 -21.60 -4.17 12.47
C GLY A 13 -20.45 -5.03 11.94
N ALA A 14 -20.29 -5.14 10.62
CA ALA A 14 -19.22 -5.93 10.01
C ALA A 14 -17.86 -5.26 10.22
N MET A 15 -16.79 -6.05 10.15
CA MET A 15 -15.45 -5.49 10.04
C MET A 15 -15.30 -4.76 8.70
N SER A 16 -14.65 -3.60 8.69
CA SER A 16 -14.33 -2.85 7.47
C SER A 16 -12.82 -2.70 7.30
N GLY A 17 -12.22 -3.70 6.67
CA GLY A 17 -10.78 -3.79 6.47
C GLY A 17 -10.26 -2.95 5.30
N GLY A 18 -11.12 -2.67 4.33
CA GLY A 18 -10.78 -1.84 3.17
C GLY A 18 -10.96 -0.33 3.38
N SER A 19 -11.39 0.09 4.58
CA SER A 19 -11.71 1.48 4.88
C SER A 19 -10.49 2.41 4.97
N ALA A 20 -10.72 3.71 4.75
CA ALA A 20 -9.70 4.73 4.98
C ALA A 20 -9.33 4.83 6.47
N GLU A 21 -10.28 4.60 7.36
CA GLU A 21 -10.07 4.50 8.81
C GLU A 21 -9.09 3.37 9.13
N GLN A 22 -9.21 2.21 8.47
CA GLN A 22 -8.27 1.10 8.65
C GLN A 22 -6.85 1.50 8.20
N ALA A 23 -6.72 2.20 7.06
CA ALA A 23 -5.44 2.70 6.56
C ALA A 23 -4.77 3.66 7.57
N LEU A 24 -5.54 4.63 8.08
CA LEU A 24 -5.07 5.62 9.06
C LEU A 24 -4.62 4.97 10.36
N LEU A 25 -5.40 4.01 10.89
CA LEU A 25 -5.06 3.30 12.11
C LEU A 25 -3.77 2.47 11.93
N THR A 26 -3.62 1.81 10.79
CA THR A 26 -2.38 1.08 10.48
C THR A 26 -1.17 2.00 10.39
N ALA A 27 -1.31 3.19 9.78
CA ALA A 27 -0.24 4.18 9.74
C ALA A 27 0.13 4.69 11.15
N ALA A 28 -0.86 4.94 12.00
CA ALA A 28 -0.63 5.32 13.40
C ALA A 28 0.10 4.20 14.17
N CYS A 29 -0.26 2.94 13.94
CA CYS A 29 0.44 1.79 14.51
C CYS A 29 1.90 1.72 14.08
N ALA A 30 2.22 2.02 12.81
CA ALA A 30 3.59 2.10 12.33
C ALA A 30 4.39 3.19 13.07
N GLN A 31 3.79 4.38 13.23
CA GLN A 31 4.42 5.48 13.98
C GLN A 31 4.63 5.13 15.45
N MET A 32 3.68 4.43 16.09
CA MET A 32 3.85 3.96 17.47
C MET A 32 4.95 2.91 17.59
N ALA A 33 5.08 2.00 16.61
CA ALA A 33 6.17 1.03 16.59
C ALA A 33 7.55 1.73 16.51
N GLN A 34 7.67 2.75 15.65
CA GLN A 34 8.86 3.59 15.55
C GLN A 34 9.14 4.35 16.85
N PHE A 35 8.11 4.94 17.47
CA PHE A 35 8.24 5.65 18.75
C PHE A 35 8.82 4.77 19.86
N TYR A 36 8.44 3.49 19.88
CA TYR A 36 8.94 2.52 20.86
C TYR A 36 10.23 1.81 20.43
N ASP A 37 10.80 2.14 19.28
CA ASP A 37 11.99 1.47 18.70
C ASP A 37 11.81 -0.05 18.58
N LEU A 38 10.64 -0.48 18.08
CA LEU A 38 10.31 -1.89 17.87
C LEU A 38 9.92 -2.14 16.41
N PRO A 39 10.22 -3.34 15.88
CA PRO A 39 9.59 -3.77 14.64
C PRO A 39 8.07 -3.87 14.85
N GLY A 40 7.33 -3.23 13.94
CA GLY A 40 5.88 -3.11 13.92
C GLY A 40 5.24 -3.93 12.81
N GLY A 41 4.25 -4.72 13.16
CA GLY A 41 3.32 -5.36 12.23
C GLY A 41 1.89 -4.87 12.43
N SER A 42 1.14 -4.73 11.34
CA SER A 42 -0.28 -4.39 11.34
C SER A 42 -0.97 -4.96 10.10
N ALA A 43 -2.29 -4.83 10.06
CA ALA A 43 -3.12 -5.32 8.98
C ALA A 43 -3.30 -4.24 7.87
N ALA A 44 -3.12 -4.63 6.61
CA ALA A 44 -3.42 -3.85 5.40
C ALA A 44 -3.54 -4.84 4.21
N GLY A 45 -4.02 -4.39 3.05
CA GLY A 45 -4.10 -5.22 1.84
C GLY A 45 -5.31 -6.16 1.76
N MET A 46 -6.29 -5.97 2.66
CA MET A 46 -7.57 -6.68 2.61
C MET A 46 -8.68 -5.80 2.02
N ALA A 47 -9.63 -6.43 1.36
CA ALA A 47 -10.83 -5.77 0.85
C ALA A 47 -12.10 -6.23 1.58
N ASP A 48 -13.06 -5.34 1.69
CA ASP A 48 -14.44 -5.68 2.05
C ASP A 48 -15.17 -6.29 0.86
N SER A 49 -14.68 -6.06 -0.36
CA SER A 49 -15.18 -6.69 -1.59
C SER A 49 -15.08 -8.22 -1.53
N LYS A 50 -16.09 -8.88 -2.12
CA LYS A 50 -16.21 -10.34 -2.16
C LYS A 50 -15.59 -10.92 -3.44
N LEU A 51 -15.15 -10.07 -4.36
CA LEU A 51 -14.62 -10.44 -5.67
C LEU A 51 -13.39 -9.57 -5.99
N PRO A 52 -12.51 -10.02 -6.91
CA PRO A 52 -11.43 -9.20 -7.47
C PRO A 52 -11.99 -8.13 -8.42
N ASP A 53 -12.72 -7.17 -7.87
CA ASP A 53 -13.34 -6.07 -8.60
C ASP A 53 -12.65 -4.73 -8.32
N ILE A 54 -13.23 -3.65 -8.85
CA ILE A 54 -12.71 -2.29 -8.66
C ILE A 54 -12.65 -1.91 -7.18
N GLN A 55 -13.59 -2.39 -6.35
CA GLN A 55 -13.59 -2.13 -4.92
C GLN A 55 -12.38 -2.76 -4.26
N SER A 56 -12.12 -4.04 -4.54
CA SER A 56 -10.90 -4.67 -4.04
C SER A 56 -9.64 -3.94 -4.47
N GLY A 57 -9.57 -3.45 -5.71
CA GLY A 57 -8.39 -2.76 -6.21
C GLY A 57 -8.08 -1.47 -5.44
N PHE A 58 -9.06 -0.57 -5.27
CA PHE A 58 -8.79 0.70 -4.61
C PHE A 58 -8.61 0.56 -3.09
N GLU A 59 -9.39 -0.32 -2.42
CA GLU A 59 -9.29 -0.53 -0.97
C GLU A 59 -7.90 -1.05 -0.58
N LYS A 60 -7.44 -2.09 -1.27
CA LYS A 60 -6.13 -2.68 -1.01
C LYS A 60 -5.00 -1.73 -1.41
N GLY A 61 -5.10 -1.10 -2.58
CA GLY A 61 -4.07 -0.16 -3.05
C GLY A 61 -3.84 1.01 -2.09
N ILE A 62 -4.91 1.60 -1.54
CA ILE A 62 -4.79 2.69 -0.56
C ILE A 62 -4.19 2.20 0.76
N THR A 63 -4.67 1.06 1.28
CA THR A 63 -4.21 0.55 2.58
C THR A 63 -2.75 0.09 2.52
N ASP A 64 -2.33 -0.61 1.46
CA ASP A 64 -0.95 -1.09 1.31
C ASP A 64 0.05 0.05 1.06
N VAL A 65 -0.27 1.00 0.18
CA VAL A 65 0.65 2.12 -0.07
C VAL A 65 0.81 2.99 1.19
N MET A 66 -0.26 3.18 1.96
CA MET A 66 -0.20 3.91 3.22
C MET A 66 0.61 3.15 4.28
N ALA A 67 0.41 1.83 4.40
CA ALA A 67 1.20 0.99 5.30
C ALA A 67 2.71 1.05 4.96
N GLY A 68 3.05 0.92 3.67
CA GLY A 68 4.43 1.04 3.20
C GLY A 68 5.04 2.42 3.46
N LEU A 69 4.35 3.49 3.08
CA LEU A 69 4.84 4.87 3.28
C LEU A 69 4.94 5.28 4.76
N SER A 70 4.16 4.63 5.65
CA SER A 70 4.26 4.84 7.10
C SER A 70 5.46 4.14 7.74
N GLY A 71 6.18 3.29 7.01
CA GLY A 71 7.36 2.57 7.50
C GLY A 71 7.04 1.34 8.35
N LEU A 72 5.89 0.70 8.12
CA LEU A 72 5.53 -0.56 8.79
C LEU A 72 6.45 -1.70 8.32
N ASN A 73 6.86 -2.59 9.23
CA ASN A 73 7.83 -3.64 8.91
C ASN A 73 7.20 -4.94 8.39
N LEU A 74 5.97 -5.24 8.82
CA LEU A 74 5.25 -6.45 8.42
C LEU A 74 3.77 -6.14 8.18
N ILE A 75 3.26 -6.56 7.03
CA ILE A 75 1.85 -6.47 6.65
C ILE A 75 1.28 -7.89 6.60
N TYR A 76 0.31 -8.21 7.47
CA TYR A 76 -0.17 -9.59 7.62
C TYR A 76 -1.05 -10.08 6.46
N GLU A 77 -1.80 -9.17 5.84
CA GLU A 77 -2.93 -9.50 4.94
C GLU A 77 -2.72 -8.91 3.54
N SER A 78 -1.45 -8.69 3.18
CA SER A 78 -1.06 -7.88 2.02
C SER A 78 -1.60 -8.39 0.69
N ALA A 79 -1.89 -9.69 0.56
CA ALA A 79 -2.32 -10.28 -0.70
C ALA A 79 -3.37 -11.37 -0.53
N GLY A 80 -4.33 -11.40 -1.44
CA GLY A 80 -5.36 -12.44 -1.58
C GLY A 80 -6.59 -12.26 -0.70
N MET A 81 -6.62 -11.29 0.21
CA MET A 81 -7.65 -11.21 1.26
C MET A 81 -8.91 -10.43 0.85
N HIS A 82 -10.07 -11.05 1.07
CA HIS A 82 -11.40 -10.56 0.67
C HIS A 82 -12.43 -10.73 1.77
N ALA A 83 -13.59 -10.11 1.54
CA ALA A 83 -14.77 -10.23 2.40
C ALA A 83 -14.45 -9.93 3.87
N SER A 84 -13.60 -8.93 4.12
CA SER A 84 -13.21 -8.53 5.48
C SER A 84 -12.61 -9.71 6.26
N LEU A 85 -11.58 -10.34 5.66
CA LEU A 85 -10.85 -11.53 6.16
C LEU A 85 -11.63 -12.86 6.16
N LEU A 86 -12.79 -12.92 5.52
CA LEU A 86 -13.58 -14.15 5.42
C LEU A 86 -13.32 -14.95 4.14
N GLY A 87 -12.54 -14.41 3.19
CA GLY A 87 -12.23 -15.08 1.94
C GLY A 87 -10.79 -14.87 1.50
N PHE A 88 -10.24 -15.88 0.83
CA PHE A 88 -8.96 -15.80 0.14
C PHE A 88 -9.17 -16.13 -1.34
N CYS A 89 -8.63 -15.30 -2.24
CA CYS A 89 -8.77 -15.44 -3.69
C CYS A 89 -7.40 -15.60 -4.33
N LEU A 90 -7.25 -16.67 -5.12
CA LEU A 90 -5.99 -17.01 -5.79
C LEU A 90 -5.70 -16.05 -6.96
N GLU A 91 -6.72 -15.59 -7.66
CA GLU A 91 -6.58 -14.58 -8.70
C GLU A 91 -6.11 -13.24 -8.09
N SER A 92 -6.68 -12.86 -6.95
CA SER A 92 -6.24 -11.68 -6.21
C SER A 92 -4.82 -11.80 -5.71
N LEU A 93 -4.33 -13.00 -5.35
CA LEU A 93 -2.92 -13.16 -4.98
C LEU A 93 -1.96 -12.69 -6.10
N ILE A 94 -2.32 -12.92 -7.37
CA ILE A 94 -1.53 -12.48 -8.53
C ILE A 94 -1.69 -10.97 -8.77
N ILE A 95 -2.91 -10.47 -8.68
CA ILE A 95 -3.23 -9.04 -8.86
C ILE A 95 -2.55 -8.20 -7.77
N ASP A 96 -2.72 -8.61 -6.51
CA ASP A 96 -2.18 -7.93 -5.35
C ASP A 96 -0.65 -7.96 -5.37
N ASN A 97 -0.02 -9.03 -5.88
CA ASN A 97 1.44 -9.05 -6.04
C ASN A 97 1.96 -7.94 -6.98
N ASP A 98 1.29 -7.68 -8.12
CA ASP A 98 1.66 -6.58 -9.01
C ASP A 98 1.39 -5.21 -8.36
N MET A 99 0.25 -5.06 -7.69
CA MET A 99 -0.13 -3.86 -6.96
C MET A 99 0.84 -3.54 -5.81
N ILE A 100 1.28 -4.54 -5.03
CA ILE A 100 2.31 -4.39 -4.00
C ILE A 100 3.63 -3.95 -4.64
N GLY A 101 3.97 -4.47 -5.83
CA GLY A 101 5.11 -3.99 -6.63
C GLY A 101 5.03 -2.49 -6.88
N GLN A 102 3.85 -1.97 -7.23
CA GLN A 102 3.64 -0.52 -7.37
C GLN A 102 3.75 0.22 -6.04
N CYS A 103 3.20 -0.33 -4.94
CA CYS A 103 3.34 0.24 -3.60
C CYS A 103 4.81 0.35 -3.19
N LEU A 104 5.61 -0.69 -3.42
CA LEU A 104 7.05 -0.70 -3.16
C LEU A 104 7.79 0.31 -4.03
N ARG A 105 7.36 0.54 -5.28
CA ARG A 105 7.89 1.62 -6.11
C ARG A 105 7.62 2.99 -5.50
N CYS A 106 6.45 3.22 -4.89
CA CYS A 106 6.16 4.44 -4.15
C CYS A 106 7.07 4.59 -2.92
N VAL A 107 7.25 3.50 -2.15
CA VAL A 107 8.11 3.49 -0.95
C VAL A 107 9.57 3.80 -1.29
N ARG A 108 10.08 3.33 -2.43
CA ARG A 108 11.45 3.66 -2.89
C ARG A 108 11.67 5.16 -3.10
N GLY A 109 10.62 5.95 -3.32
CA GLY A 109 10.73 7.39 -3.56
C GLY A 109 11.34 7.75 -4.92
N ILE A 110 11.87 8.96 -5.03
CA ILE A 110 12.55 9.45 -6.24
C ILE A 110 14.05 9.31 -6.03
N GLU A 111 14.71 8.61 -6.95
CA GLU A 111 16.17 8.52 -6.98
C GLU A 111 16.75 9.82 -7.52
N VAL A 112 17.68 10.42 -6.78
CA VAL A 112 18.32 11.69 -7.14
C VAL A 112 19.83 11.46 -7.22
N THR A 113 20.30 11.21 -8.43
CA THR A 113 21.73 11.10 -8.80
C THR A 113 21.99 11.95 -10.04
N ASP A 114 23.25 12.22 -10.36
CA ASP A 114 23.61 12.98 -11.55
C ASP A 114 23.10 12.30 -12.83
N GLU A 115 23.16 10.96 -12.89
CA GLU A 115 22.62 10.17 -13.99
C GLU A 115 21.09 10.25 -14.05
N ALA A 116 20.40 10.10 -12.91
CA ALA A 116 18.94 10.14 -12.84
C ALA A 116 18.36 11.51 -13.23
N LEU A 117 19.11 12.59 -13.01
CA LEU A 117 18.74 13.94 -13.43
C LEU A 117 18.85 14.13 -14.96
N SER A 118 19.75 13.40 -15.62
CA SER A 118 19.88 13.35 -17.09
C SER A 118 20.02 14.73 -17.76
N ILE A 119 20.72 15.67 -17.11
CA ILE A 119 20.85 17.06 -17.56
C ILE A 119 21.51 17.16 -18.94
N ASP A 120 22.52 16.34 -19.21
CA ASP A 120 23.21 16.31 -20.50
C ASP A 120 22.28 15.86 -21.62
N THR A 121 21.48 14.81 -21.39
CA THR A 121 20.49 14.31 -22.33
C THR A 121 19.41 15.36 -22.61
N ILE A 122 18.92 16.05 -21.57
CA ILE A 122 17.96 17.15 -21.73
C ILE A 122 18.57 18.26 -22.61
N THR A 123 19.82 18.63 -22.36
CA THR A 123 20.54 19.66 -23.12
C THR A 123 20.69 19.25 -24.59
N GLU A 124 21.09 18.02 -24.85
CA GLU A 124 21.27 17.49 -26.20
C GLU A 124 19.94 17.50 -26.97
N VAL A 125 18.87 16.95 -26.41
CA VAL A 125 17.56 16.85 -27.10
C VAL A 125 16.90 18.22 -27.29
N CYS A 126 16.92 19.08 -26.27
CA CYS A 126 16.15 20.32 -26.27
C CYS A 126 16.87 21.52 -26.92
N LEU A 127 18.21 21.58 -26.85
CA LEU A 127 18.97 22.72 -27.41
C LEU A 127 19.64 22.39 -28.75
N ASN A 128 20.05 21.13 -28.93
CA ASN A 128 20.87 20.73 -30.08
C ASN A 128 20.18 19.71 -31.01
N GLY A 129 19.12 19.06 -30.53
CA GLY A 129 18.41 17.97 -31.21
C GLY A 129 17.11 18.42 -31.88
N PRO A 130 16.38 17.47 -32.50
CA PRO A 130 15.16 17.76 -33.25
C PRO A 130 13.96 18.25 -32.41
N GLY A 131 14.08 18.33 -31.09
CA GLY A 131 12.92 18.16 -30.20
C GLY A 131 12.49 16.69 -30.17
N HIS A 132 11.55 16.34 -29.29
CA HIS A 132 11.08 14.96 -29.03
C HIS A 132 10.81 14.09 -30.28
#